data_AF-A0A4U1F0F1-F1
#
_entry.id   AF-A0A4U1F0F1-F1
#
_cell.length_a   1.000
_cell.length_b   1.000
_cell.length_c   1.000
_cell.angle_alpha   90.00
_cell.angle_beta   90.00
_cell.angle_gamma   90.00
#
_symmetry.space_group_name_H-M   'P 1'
#
loop_
_entity.id
_entity.type
_entity.pdbx_description
1 polymer ?
#
loop_
_entity_poly.entity_id
_entity_poly.type
_entity_poly.pdbx_seq_one_letter_code
_entity_poly.pdbx_strand_id
1 'polypeptide(L)'
;MSSGLRASVFPRWKRHISEELRRRDRLQRQAFEEIILQYNKLLEKSDLHSVLAHKLQAEKHDIPNRHEISPGHDGAWNDSQLQEMAQLRIKHQEELTELHKKRGEVKIAPLLVCLGGRGLAQLVIDLNNQMQQKDKEMQMNEAKIAECLQTISDLETECLELRTKLQDLERANQTLKDEYDALQITFTALEEKLRKTTEENQELVTRWMAEKAQEANRLNAENEKDSRRRQARLQKELAEAAKEPLPAEQDDDIEVLVDETSDHAEEASPVRAVVSRAAARRSVSSFPVSQDNVDTHPGSSKEVRVPTTAMCVFDAHDGEVNAVQFSPGSRLLATGGMDRRVKLWEVFGGEISLE
;
A
#
# COMPACT_ATOMS: atom_id res chain seq x y z
N MET A 1 -51.79 14.12 3.54
CA MET A 1 -50.45 13.55 3.30
C MET A 1 -49.46 14.33 4.14
N SER A 2 -48.60 13.59 4.84
CA SER A 2 -47.78 14.00 5.99
C SER A 2 -46.81 15.16 5.71
N SER A 3 -46.88 16.20 6.54
CA SER A 3 -45.94 17.32 6.64
C SER A 3 -44.61 16.84 7.25
N GLY A 4 -43.62 16.62 6.39
CA GLY A 4 -42.25 16.31 6.80
C GLY A 4 -41.54 17.55 7.36
N LEU A 5 -41.55 17.69 8.68
CA LEU A 5 -40.66 18.62 9.40
C LEU A 5 -39.22 18.17 9.18
N ARG A 6 -38.48 18.87 8.31
CA ARG A 6 -37.02 18.74 8.19
C ARG A 6 -36.40 19.09 9.54
N ALA A 7 -35.80 18.10 10.19
CA ALA A 7 -34.90 18.32 11.31
C ALA A 7 -33.80 19.29 10.86
N SER A 8 -33.76 20.46 11.47
CA SER A 8 -32.73 21.46 11.24
C SER A 8 -31.38 20.87 11.62
N VAL A 9 -30.51 20.66 10.63
CA VAL A 9 -29.15 20.18 10.87
C VAL A 9 -28.40 21.31 11.58
N PHE A 10 -28.31 21.22 12.91
CA PHE A 10 -27.60 22.20 13.71
C PHE A 10 -26.12 22.32 13.26
N PRO A 11 -25.54 23.54 13.24
CA PRO A 11 -24.13 23.76 12.94
C PRO A 11 -23.23 22.90 13.82
N ARG A 12 -22.13 22.37 13.25
CA ARG A 12 -21.20 21.45 13.92
C ARG A 12 -20.70 21.96 15.27
N TRP A 13 -20.37 23.25 15.37
CA TRP A 13 -19.90 23.87 16.63
C TRP A 13 -20.97 23.84 17.74
N LYS A 14 -22.25 24.01 17.40
CA LYS A 14 -23.36 23.99 18.36
C LYS A 14 -23.63 22.59 18.89
N ARG A 15 -23.47 21.56 18.04
CA ARG A 15 -23.54 20.15 18.45
C ARG A 15 -22.41 19.80 19.41
N HIS A 16 -21.18 20.21 19.07
CA HIS A 16 -20.00 19.99 19.91
C HIS A 16 -20.15 20.64 21.30
N ILE A 17 -20.57 21.91 21.37
CA ILE A 17 -20.82 22.59 22.66
C ILE A 17 -21.91 21.87 23.47
N SER A 18 -23.00 21.42 22.83
CA SER A 18 -24.07 20.68 23.50
C SER A 18 -23.63 19.32 24.01
N GLU A 19 -22.71 18.65 23.32
CA GLU A 19 -22.10 17.38 23.73
C GLU A 19 -21.14 17.59 24.91
N GLU A 20 -20.28 18.60 24.86
CA GLU A 20 -19.36 18.93 25.96
C GLU A 20 -20.10 19.38 27.22
N LEU A 21 -21.17 20.18 27.10
CA LEU A 21 -22.00 20.55 28.25
C LEU A 21 -22.72 19.34 28.85
N ARG A 22 -23.22 18.41 28.01
CA ARG A 22 -23.83 17.16 28.49
C ARG A 22 -22.80 16.25 29.17
N ARG A 23 -21.59 16.17 28.62
CA ARG A 23 -20.48 15.41 29.22
C ARG A 23 -20.08 15.98 30.57
N ARG A 24 -19.97 17.31 30.67
CA ARG A 24 -19.72 18.01 31.94
C ARG A 24 -20.83 17.75 32.94
N ASP A 25 -22.10 17.91 32.56
CA ASP A 25 -23.23 17.66 33.45
C ASP A 25 -23.27 16.20 33.92
N ARG A 26 -22.95 15.23 33.05
CA ARG A 26 -22.83 13.82 33.44
C ARG A 26 -21.69 13.57 34.43
N LEU A 27 -20.53 14.20 34.24
CA LEU A 27 -19.37 13.99 35.12
C LEU A 27 -19.49 14.74 36.45
N GLN A 28 -19.97 15.98 36.42
CA GLN A 28 -19.99 16.85 37.58
C GLN A 28 -21.32 16.77 38.33
N ARG A 29 -22.47 16.74 37.66
CA ARG A 29 -23.77 16.78 38.35
C ARG A 29 -24.18 15.42 38.90
N GLN A 30 -23.95 14.35 38.13
CA GLN A 30 -24.38 13.00 38.50
C GLN A 30 -23.70 12.50 39.79
N ALA A 31 -22.42 12.87 39.99
CA ALA A 31 -21.68 12.51 41.20
C ALA A 31 -22.21 13.21 42.48
N PHE A 32 -22.86 14.37 42.36
CA PHE A 32 -23.41 15.11 43.50
C PHE A 32 -24.94 15.00 43.60
N GLU A 33 -25.61 14.32 42.67
CA GLU A 33 -27.07 14.23 42.61
C GLU A 33 -27.64 13.54 43.85
N GLU A 34 -27.00 12.47 44.32
CA GLU A 34 -27.37 11.81 45.58
C GLU A 34 -27.14 12.71 46.79
N ILE A 35 -26.01 13.42 46.85
CA ILE A 35 -25.68 14.33 47.97
C ILE A 35 -26.70 15.47 48.05
N ILE A 36 -27.06 16.05 46.91
CA ILE A 36 -28.09 17.11 46.82
C ILE A 36 -29.45 16.58 47.28
N LEU A 37 -29.82 15.37 46.86
CA LEU A 37 -31.07 14.73 47.29
C LEU A 37 -31.09 14.49 48.81
N GLN A 38 -30.00 13.98 49.39
CA GLN A 38 -29.93 13.74 50.84
C GLN A 38 -29.89 15.04 51.64
N TYR A 39 -29.21 16.07 51.15
CA TYR A 39 -29.20 17.39 51.77
C TYR A 39 -30.60 18.00 51.84
N ASN A 40 -31.36 17.95 50.73
CA ASN A 40 -32.74 18.45 50.70
C ASN A 40 -33.65 17.68 51.67
N LYS A 41 -33.53 16.34 51.74
CA LYS A 41 -34.29 15.53 52.72
C LYS A 41 -33.95 15.87 54.16
N LEU A 42 -32.67 16.17 54.44
CA LEU A 42 -32.23 16.55 55.77
C LEU A 42 -32.77 17.94 56.15
N LEU A 43 -32.77 18.88 55.20
CA LEU A 43 -33.33 20.21 55.37
C LEU A 43 -34.82 20.14 55.70
N GLU A 44 -35.60 19.37 54.92
CA GLU A 44 -37.03 19.14 55.18
C GLU A 44 -37.29 18.54 56.57
N LYS A 45 -36.46 17.58 57.01
CA LYS A 45 -36.56 16.99 58.36
C LYS A 45 -36.24 18.00 59.46
N SER A 46 -35.25 18.86 59.25
CA SER A 46 -34.87 19.92 60.20
C SER A 46 -36.00 20.93 60.36
N ASP A 47 -36.62 21.34 59.26
CA ASP A 47 -37.76 22.26 59.26
C ASP A 47 -38.94 21.64 60.02
N LEU A 48 -39.23 20.35 59.79
CA LEU A 48 -40.26 19.62 60.52
C LEU A 48 -39.95 19.56 62.04
N HIS A 49 -38.68 19.34 62.40
CA HIS A 49 -38.24 19.31 63.79
C HIS A 49 -38.40 20.66 64.48
N SER A 50 -38.08 21.75 63.78
CA SER A 50 -38.26 23.12 64.27
C SER A 50 -39.74 23.43 64.55
N VAL A 51 -40.63 23.02 63.64
CA VAL A 51 -42.09 23.18 63.81
C VAL A 51 -42.62 22.36 65.01
N LEU A 52 -42.16 21.13 65.18
CA LEU A 52 -42.55 20.28 66.32
C LEU A 52 -42.01 20.81 67.65
N ALA A 53 -40.78 21.31 67.68
CA ALA A 53 -40.18 21.94 68.85
C ALA A 53 -40.97 23.18 69.28
N HIS A 54 -41.38 24.02 68.32
CA HIS A 54 -42.25 25.17 68.59
C HIS A 54 -43.61 24.77 69.18
N LYS A 55 -44.22 23.68 68.70
CA LYS A 55 -45.48 23.16 69.24
C LYS A 55 -45.34 22.64 70.68
N LEU A 56 -44.30 21.86 70.96
CA LEU A 56 -43.99 21.36 72.31
C LEU A 56 -43.67 22.49 73.29
N GLN A 57 -43.01 23.54 72.82
CA GLN A 57 -42.71 24.71 73.63
C GLN A 57 -43.96 25.54 73.92
N ALA A 58 -44.92 25.63 72.98
CA ALA A 58 -46.23 26.21 73.23
C ALA A 58 -47.03 25.41 74.28
N GLU A 59 -47.05 24.07 74.19
CA GLU A 59 -47.69 23.19 75.19
C GLU A 59 -47.12 23.35 76.60
N LYS A 60 -45.81 23.63 76.74
CA LYS A 60 -45.19 23.89 78.05
C LYS A 60 -45.59 25.21 78.68
N HIS A 61 -45.99 26.22 77.90
CA HIS A 61 -46.41 27.52 78.44
C HIS A 61 -47.90 27.53 78.87
N ASP A 62 -48.66 26.50 78.52
CA ASP A 62 -50.10 26.37 78.84
C ASP A 62 -50.38 25.57 80.13
N ILE A 63 -49.37 25.17 80.89
CA ILE A 63 -49.54 24.50 82.19
C ILE A 63 -49.50 25.54 83.32
N PRO A 64 -50.61 25.85 84.02
CA PRO A 64 -50.60 26.85 85.08
C PRO A 64 -49.79 26.36 86.28
N ASN A 65 -48.78 27.15 86.64
CA ASN A 65 -47.94 27.00 87.82
C ASN A 65 -48.80 27.08 89.09
N ARG A 66 -49.10 25.93 89.72
CA ARG A 66 -49.83 25.86 91.00
C ARG A 66 -49.10 24.93 91.96
N HIS A 67 -48.27 25.51 92.82
CA HIS A 67 -48.30 25.36 94.28
C HIS A 67 -46.92 25.72 94.88
N GLU A 68 -46.83 26.94 95.40
CA GLU A 68 -46.00 27.22 96.57
C GLU A 68 -46.76 26.72 97.81
N ILE A 69 -46.26 25.69 98.50
CA ILE A 69 -46.47 25.52 99.94
C ILE A 69 -45.21 24.88 100.53
N SER A 70 -44.50 25.68 101.32
CA SER A 70 -43.56 25.19 102.33
C SER A 70 -44.35 24.95 103.62
N PRO A 71 -44.16 23.82 104.32
CA PRO A 71 -44.49 23.77 105.73
C PRO A 71 -43.39 23.09 106.55
N GLY A 72 -42.64 23.89 107.31
CA GLY A 72 -41.98 23.41 108.51
C GLY A 72 -43.03 23.30 109.61
N HIS A 73 -43.47 22.07 109.92
CA HIS A 73 -44.09 21.77 111.20
C HIS A 73 -43.82 20.31 111.56
N ASP A 74 -43.19 20.13 112.71
CA ASP A 74 -42.83 18.87 113.34
C ASP A 74 -44.03 17.95 113.49
N GLY A 75 -43.88 16.72 112.99
CA GLY A 75 -44.78 15.62 113.26
C GLY A 75 -43.99 14.34 113.21
N ALA A 76 -43.85 13.67 114.36
CA ALA A 76 -43.39 12.29 114.42
C ALA A 76 -44.16 11.49 113.36
N TRP A 77 -43.44 10.96 112.37
CA TRP A 77 -44.04 10.20 111.29
C TRP A 77 -44.73 8.98 111.90
N ASN A 78 -46.03 8.86 111.69
CA ASN A 78 -46.78 7.69 112.12
C ASN A 78 -46.20 6.46 111.40
N ASP A 79 -45.84 5.43 112.17
CA ASP A 79 -45.29 4.16 111.68
C ASP A 79 -46.16 3.54 110.55
N SER A 80 -47.47 3.81 110.59
CA SER A 80 -48.43 3.42 109.55
C SER A 80 -48.14 4.04 108.18
N GLN A 81 -47.72 5.31 108.11
CA GLN A 81 -47.42 5.98 106.83
C GLN A 81 -46.07 5.52 106.25
N LEU A 82 -45.10 5.21 107.11
CA LEU A 82 -43.83 4.59 106.70
C LEU A 82 -44.04 3.17 106.15
N GLN A 83 -44.93 2.40 106.76
CA GLN A 83 -45.28 1.06 106.29
C GLN A 83 -46.07 1.09 104.97
N GLU A 84 -46.98 2.05 104.79
CA GLU A 84 -47.69 2.26 103.52
C GLU A 84 -46.74 2.69 102.40
N MET A 85 -45.83 3.63 102.67
CA MET A 85 -44.80 4.05 101.71
C MET A 85 -43.84 2.91 101.36
N ALA A 86 -43.53 2.01 102.30
CA ALA A 86 -42.72 0.82 102.04
C ALA A 86 -43.49 -0.20 101.16
N GLN A 87 -44.77 -0.44 101.43
CA GLN A 87 -45.61 -1.33 100.62
C GLN A 87 -45.83 -0.79 99.19
N LEU A 88 -46.01 0.52 99.03
CA LEU A 88 -46.10 1.17 97.71
C LEU A 88 -44.78 1.07 96.94
N ARG A 89 -43.63 1.23 97.60
CA ARG A 89 -42.32 0.99 96.97
C ARG A 89 -42.16 -0.46 96.52
N ILE A 90 -42.59 -1.42 97.32
CA ILE A 90 -42.53 -2.85 96.97
C ILE A 90 -43.45 -3.13 95.79
N LYS A 91 -44.69 -2.63 95.79
CA LYS A 91 -45.62 -2.78 94.66
C LYS A 91 -45.11 -2.18 93.37
N HIS A 92 -44.58 -0.95 93.39
CA HIS A 92 -43.98 -0.35 92.20
C HIS A 92 -42.75 -1.14 91.73
N GLN A 93 -41.96 -1.67 92.65
CA GLN A 93 -40.80 -2.50 92.32
C GLN A 93 -41.24 -3.85 91.70
N GLU A 94 -42.31 -4.45 92.20
CA GLU A 94 -42.96 -5.65 91.65
C GLU A 94 -43.56 -5.38 90.27
N GLU A 95 -44.29 -4.28 90.07
CA GLU A 95 -44.84 -3.88 88.77
C GLU A 95 -43.73 -3.60 87.74
N LEU A 96 -42.63 -2.96 88.14
CA LEU A 96 -41.44 -2.77 87.29
C LEU A 96 -40.78 -4.10 86.90
N THR A 97 -40.69 -5.05 87.84
CA THR A 97 -40.14 -6.38 87.53
C THR A 97 -41.09 -7.20 86.66
N GLU A 98 -42.39 -7.07 86.85
CA GLU A 98 -43.40 -7.75 86.04
C GLU A 98 -43.48 -7.16 84.62
N LEU A 99 -43.34 -5.84 84.47
CA LEU A 99 -43.24 -5.18 83.16
C LEU A 99 -41.94 -5.56 82.44
N HIS A 100 -40.82 -5.67 83.14
CA HIS A 100 -39.57 -6.16 82.55
C HIS A 100 -39.66 -7.64 82.14
N LYS A 101 -40.32 -8.48 82.94
CA LYS A 101 -40.59 -9.88 82.59
C LYS A 101 -41.52 -9.99 81.39
N LYS A 102 -42.64 -9.25 81.37
CA LYS A 102 -43.57 -9.18 80.24
C LYS A 102 -42.91 -8.66 78.97
N ARG A 103 -41.99 -7.69 79.06
CA ARG A 103 -41.19 -7.19 77.91
C ARG A 103 -40.19 -8.23 77.38
N GLY A 104 -39.59 -9.04 78.26
CA GLY A 104 -38.70 -10.15 77.89
C GLY A 104 -39.43 -11.39 77.37
N GLU A 105 -40.66 -11.65 77.84
CA GLU A 105 -41.50 -12.77 77.44
C GLU A 105 -42.28 -12.54 76.13
N VAL A 106 -42.27 -11.32 75.57
CA VAL A 106 -42.74 -11.09 74.20
C VAL A 106 -41.83 -11.87 73.24
N LYS A 107 -42.20 -13.12 72.95
CA LYS A 107 -41.55 -14.04 72.01
C LYS A 107 -41.33 -13.42 70.61
N ILE A 108 -42.03 -12.33 70.31
CA ILE A 108 -41.90 -11.56 69.07
C ILE A 108 -40.60 -10.76 69.04
N ALA A 109 -40.07 -10.26 70.16
CA ALA A 109 -38.87 -9.41 70.12
C ALA A 109 -37.58 -10.15 69.69
N PRO A 110 -37.27 -11.36 70.22
CA PRO A 110 -36.14 -12.15 69.71
C PRO A 110 -36.35 -12.60 68.25
N LEU A 111 -37.60 -12.92 67.89
CA LEU A 111 -37.95 -13.38 66.54
C LEU A 111 -37.87 -12.24 65.50
N LEU A 112 -38.33 -11.04 65.83
CA LEU A 112 -38.30 -9.86 64.95
C LEU A 112 -36.87 -9.34 64.75
N VAL A 113 -36.05 -9.36 65.81
CA VAL A 113 -34.62 -9.02 65.74
C VAL A 113 -33.85 -10.08 64.94
N CYS A 114 -34.14 -11.36 65.12
CA CYS A 114 -33.53 -12.43 64.33
C CYS A 114 -33.99 -12.46 62.87
N LEU A 115 -35.26 -12.18 62.58
CA LEU A 115 -35.81 -12.15 61.22
C LEU A 115 -35.35 -10.89 60.47
N GLY A 116 -35.37 -9.73 61.11
CA GLY A 116 -34.82 -8.49 60.55
C GLY A 116 -33.31 -8.56 60.34
N GLY A 117 -32.58 -9.14 61.30
CA GLY A 117 -31.13 -9.38 61.20
C GLY A 117 -30.76 -10.39 60.11
N ARG A 118 -31.52 -11.48 59.95
CA ARG A 118 -31.32 -12.45 58.86
C ARG A 118 -31.62 -11.85 57.48
N GLY A 119 -32.68 -11.06 57.35
CA GLY A 119 -33.02 -10.39 56.09
C GLY A 119 -31.98 -9.36 55.66
N LEU A 120 -31.50 -8.56 56.61
CA LEU A 120 -30.40 -7.60 56.36
C LEU A 120 -29.09 -8.31 56.03
N ALA A 121 -28.75 -9.39 56.74
CA ALA A 121 -27.55 -10.18 56.45
C ALA A 121 -27.61 -10.83 55.05
N GLN A 122 -28.77 -11.36 54.65
CA GLN A 122 -28.96 -11.92 53.32
C GLN A 122 -28.81 -10.84 52.24
N LEU A 123 -29.42 -9.67 52.42
CA LEU A 123 -29.28 -8.55 51.48
C LEU A 123 -27.83 -8.07 51.34
N VAL A 124 -27.07 -8.02 52.45
CA VAL A 124 -25.64 -7.67 52.42
C VAL A 124 -24.84 -8.70 51.65
N ILE A 125 -25.11 -10.01 51.83
CA ILE A 125 -24.47 -11.08 51.08
C ILE A 125 -24.79 -10.95 49.58
N ASP A 126 -26.05 -10.74 49.23
CA ASP A 126 -26.49 -10.62 47.84
C ASP A 126 -25.87 -9.38 47.17
N LEU A 127 -25.82 -8.23 47.86
CA LEU A 127 -25.15 -7.02 47.39
C LEU A 127 -23.64 -7.22 47.25
N ASN A 128 -22.99 -7.90 48.19
CA ASN A 128 -21.57 -8.20 48.11
C ASN A 128 -21.26 -9.15 46.94
N ASN A 129 -22.11 -10.14 46.67
CA ASN A 129 -21.99 -11.01 45.51
C ASN A 129 -22.17 -10.24 44.19
N GLN A 130 -23.15 -9.33 44.14
CA GLN A 130 -23.35 -8.44 42.98
C GLN A 130 -22.14 -7.52 42.76
N MET A 131 -21.59 -6.95 43.83
CA MET A 131 -20.38 -6.12 43.78
C MET A 131 -19.19 -6.92 43.25
N GLN A 132 -18.93 -8.12 43.79
CA GLN A 132 -17.85 -8.99 43.30
C GLN A 132 -18.03 -9.40 41.83
N GLN A 133 -19.28 -9.65 41.41
CA GLN A 133 -19.57 -9.95 40.01
C GLN A 133 -19.29 -8.73 39.11
N LYS A 134 -19.67 -7.53 39.56
CA LYS A 134 -19.37 -6.28 38.85
C LYS A 134 -17.88 -5.98 38.80
N ASP A 135 -17.13 -6.26 39.86
CA ASP A 135 -15.67 -6.12 39.88
C ASP A 135 -15.01 -7.07 38.87
N LYS A 136 -15.48 -8.32 38.78
CA LYS A 136 -15.00 -9.27 37.75
C LYS A 136 -15.32 -8.79 36.34
N GLU A 137 -16.53 -8.29 36.10
CA GLU A 137 -16.92 -7.72 34.81
C GLU A 137 -16.04 -6.51 34.44
N MET A 138 -15.76 -5.64 35.42
CA MET A 138 -14.90 -4.48 35.25
C MET A 138 -13.46 -4.90 34.92
N GLN A 139 -12.88 -5.84 35.67
CA GLN A 139 -11.54 -6.38 35.40
C GLN A 139 -11.44 -7.02 34.01
N MET A 140 -12.46 -7.78 33.60
CA MET A 140 -12.50 -8.37 32.26
C MET A 140 -12.54 -7.28 31.17
N ASN A 141 -13.33 -6.23 31.37
CA ASN A 141 -13.41 -5.12 30.43
C ASN A 141 -12.12 -4.30 30.40
N GLU A 142 -11.48 -4.08 31.54
CA GLU A 142 -10.17 -3.43 31.63
C GLU A 142 -9.10 -4.21 30.87
N ALA A 143 -9.07 -5.54 31.02
CA ALA A 143 -8.15 -6.40 30.27
C ALA A 143 -8.39 -6.31 28.75
N LYS A 144 -9.66 -6.32 28.31
CA LYS A 144 -10.00 -6.14 26.88
C LYS A 144 -9.61 -4.77 26.35
N ILE A 145 -9.80 -3.71 27.15
CA ILE A 145 -9.39 -2.36 26.76
C ILE A 145 -7.87 -2.29 26.63
N ALA A 146 -7.12 -2.89 27.56
CA ALA A 146 -5.66 -2.95 27.49
C ALA A 146 -5.17 -3.69 26.25
N GLU A 147 -5.78 -4.83 25.92
CA GLU A 147 -5.49 -5.58 24.68
C GLU A 147 -5.78 -4.74 23.43
N CYS A 148 -6.95 -4.12 23.34
CA CYS A 148 -7.29 -3.22 22.25
C CYS A 148 -6.28 -2.06 22.11
N LEU A 149 -5.87 -1.43 23.22
CA LEU A 149 -4.89 -0.35 23.19
C LEU A 149 -3.53 -0.83 22.70
N GLN A 150 -3.09 -2.03 23.11
CA GLN A 150 -1.86 -2.62 22.61
C GLN A 150 -1.94 -2.87 21.10
N THR A 151 -3.04 -3.46 20.62
CA THR A 151 -3.21 -3.69 19.17
C THR A 151 -3.24 -2.40 18.36
N ILE A 152 -3.84 -1.33 18.89
CA ILE A 152 -3.81 -0.01 18.23
C ILE A 152 -2.38 0.51 18.16
N SER A 153 -1.63 0.44 19.25
CA SER A 153 -0.22 0.86 19.28
C SER A 153 0.61 0.08 18.26
N ASP A 154 0.45 -1.25 18.20
CA ASP A 154 1.19 -2.10 17.27
C ASP A 154 0.86 -1.74 15.81
N LEU A 155 -0.44 -1.59 15.48
CA LEU A 155 -0.88 -1.16 14.15
C LEU A 155 -0.40 0.24 13.79
N GLU A 156 -0.35 1.17 14.75
CA GLU A 156 0.20 2.52 14.54
C GLU A 156 1.69 2.47 14.20
N THR A 157 2.47 1.63 14.88
CA THR A 157 3.89 1.42 14.56
C THR A 157 4.08 0.81 13.17
N GLU A 158 3.30 -0.22 12.82
CA GLU A 158 3.35 -0.84 11.49
C GLU A 158 2.95 0.16 10.39
N CYS A 159 1.93 0.97 10.62
CA CYS A 159 1.54 2.04 9.70
C CYS A 159 2.67 3.06 9.50
N LEU A 160 3.39 3.43 10.56
CA LEU A 160 4.52 4.33 10.47
C LEU A 160 5.67 3.70 9.67
N GLU A 161 6.01 2.45 9.95
CA GLU A 161 7.03 1.71 9.20
C GLU A 161 6.70 1.60 7.72
N LEU A 162 5.47 1.24 7.38
CA LEU A 162 5.03 1.14 5.98
C LEU A 162 5.11 2.50 5.28
N ARG A 163 4.76 3.59 5.96
CA ARG A 163 4.92 4.95 5.42
C ARG A 163 6.39 5.31 5.16
N THR A 164 7.30 4.94 6.05
CA THR A 164 8.74 5.17 5.83
C THR A 164 9.28 4.36 4.64
N LYS A 165 8.91 3.07 4.54
CA LYS A 165 9.28 2.20 3.41
C LYS A 165 8.75 2.73 2.08
N LEU A 166 7.50 3.23 2.07
CA LEU A 166 6.93 3.87 0.89
C LEU A 166 7.76 5.08 0.46
N GLN A 167 8.11 5.95 1.42
CA GLN A 167 8.89 7.16 1.14
C GLN A 167 10.30 6.82 0.62
N ASP A 168 10.94 5.78 1.16
CA ASP A 168 12.24 5.32 0.68
C ASP A 168 12.17 4.74 -0.73
N LEU A 169 11.11 3.97 -1.04
CA LEU A 169 10.85 3.46 -2.38
C LEU A 169 10.57 4.60 -3.38
N GLU A 170 9.83 5.64 -2.98
CA GLU A 170 9.58 6.81 -3.81
C GLU A 170 10.89 7.55 -4.14
N ARG A 171 11.77 7.73 -3.15
CA ARG A 171 13.11 8.32 -3.37
C ARG A 171 13.95 7.49 -4.33
N ALA A 172 14.01 6.17 -4.10
CA ALA A 172 14.77 5.27 -4.97
C ALA A 172 14.24 5.26 -6.42
N ASN A 173 12.91 5.29 -6.59
CA ASN A 173 12.30 5.41 -7.91
C ASN A 173 12.63 6.74 -8.59
N GLN A 174 12.69 7.84 -7.84
CA GLN A 174 13.08 9.12 -8.41
C GLN A 174 14.55 9.10 -8.88
N THR A 175 15.46 8.57 -8.05
CA THR A 175 16.87 8.41 -8.45
C THR A 175 17.01 7.55 -9.71
N LEU A 176 16.27 6.44 -9.81
CA LEU A 176 16.32 5.58 -10.99
C LEU A 176 15.80 6.29 -12.26
N LYS A 177 14.79 7.16 -12.14
CA LYS A 177 14.32 7.99 -13.25
C LYS A 177 15.38 8.98 -13.71
N ASP A 178 16.04 9.65 -12.77
CA ASP A 178 17.10 10.61 -13.08
C ASP A 178 18.28 9.92 -13.78
N GLU A 179 18.65 8.70 -13.34
CA GLU A 179 19.67 7.87 -13.99
C GLU A 179 19.24 7.43 -15.40
N TYR A 180 17.98 7.02 -15.58
CA TYR A 180 17.42 6.66 -16.88
C TYR A 180 17.47 7.85 -17.85
N ASP A 181 17.04 9.03 -17.42
CA ASP A 181 17.03 10.23 -18.25
C ASP A 181 18.47 10.63 -18.65
N ALA A 182 19.42 10.55 -17.73
CA ALA A 182 20.83 10.78 -18.01
C ALA A 182 21.36 9.78 -19.05
N LEU A 183 21.07 8.49 -18.89
CA LEU A 183 21.49 7.45 -19.82
C LEU A 183 20.87 7.68 -21.21
N GLN A 184 19.59 8.04 -21.29
CA GLN A 184 18.89 8.33 -22.54
C GLN A 184 19.55 9.48 -23.32
N ILE A 185 19.98 10.54 -22.63
CA ILE A 185 20.72 11.65 -23.25
C ILE A 185 22.06 11.15 -23.81
N THR A 186 22.81 10.35 -23.04
CA THR A 186 24.09 9.81 -23.52
C THR A 186 23.94 8.84 -24.68
N PHE A 187 22.87 8.03 -24.69
CA PHE A 187 22.53 7.12 -25.78
C PHE A 187 22.25 7.89 -27.07
N THR A 188 21.39 8.92 -27.00
CA THR A 188 21.09 9.80 -28.14
C THR A 188 22.36 10.46 -28.69
N ALA A 189 23.26 10.90 -27.80
CA ALA A 189 24.54 11.48 -28.21
C ALA A 189 25.47 10.46 -28.88
N LEU A 190 25.43 9.20 -28.47
CA LEU A 190 26.19 8.11 -29.10
C LEU A 190 25.61 7.73 -30.47
N GLU A 191 24.29 7.66 -30.61
CA GLU A 191 23.63 7.43 -31.90
C GLU A 191 24.01 8.51 -32.92
N GLU A 192 24.02 9.78 -32.51
CA GLU A 192 24.43 10.89 -33.37
C GLU A 192 25.90 10.80 -33.79
N LYS A 193 26.79 10.37 -32.87
CA LYS A 193 28.19 10.10 -33.22
C LYS A 193 28.32 8.95 -34.23
N LEU A 194 27.59 7.86 -34.02
CA LEU A 194 27.59 6.73 -34.93
C LEU A 194 27.09 7.13 -36.32
N ARG A 195 26.03 7.94 -36.38
CA ARG A 195 25.49 8.49 -37.64
C ARG A 195 26.55 9.30 -38.37
N LYS A 196 27.21 10.24 -37.70
CA LYS A 196 28.29 11.06 -38.29
C LYS A 196 29.44 10.22 -38.82
N THR A 197 29.95 9.27 -38.02
CA THR A 197 31.03 8.39 -38.47
C THR A 197 30.61 7.51 -39.65
N THR A 198 29.33 7.11 -39.73
CA THR A 198 28.80 6.35 -40.86
C THR A 198 28.73 7.22 -42.12
N GLU A 199 28.26 8.46 -42.00
CA GLU A 199 28.23 9.44 -43.10
C GLU A 199 29.64 9.73 -43.63
N GLU A 200 30.60 10.01 -42.74
CA GLU A 200 32.01 10.22 -43.10
C GLU A 200 32.61 9.00 -43.84
N ASN A 201 32.32 7.79 -43.37
CA ASN A 201 32.76 6.57 -44.04
C ASN A 201 32.14 6.43 -45.44
N GLN A 202 30.85 6.72 -45.60
CA GLN A 202 30.18 6.69 -46.91
C GLN A 202 30.76 7.72 -47.87
N GLU A 203 31.06 8.93 -47.39
CA GLU A 203 31.72 9.98 -48.19
C GLU A 203 33.11 9.55 -48.64
N LEU A 204 33.92 8.97 -47.75
CA LEU A 204 35.26 8.47 -48.06
C LEU A 204 35.19 7.36 -49.11
N VAL A 205 34.29 6.40 -48.96
CA VAL A 205 34.08 5.32 -49.94
C VAL A 205 33.63 5.89 -51.28
N THR A 206 32.70 6.85 -51.28
CA THR A 206 32.20 7.48 -52.51
C THR A 206 33.31 8.23 -53.23
N ARG A 207 34.11 9.00 -52.50
CA ARG A 207 35.27 9.74 -53.05
C ARG A 207 36.30 8.77 -53.63
N TRP A 208 36.61 7.71 -52.92
CA TRP A 208 37.52 6.66 -53.38
C TRP A 208 37.02 5.99 -54.67
N MET A 209 35.74 5.63 -54.72
CA MET A 209 35.13 5.03 -55.92
C MET A 209 35.15 5.99 -57.11
N ALA A 210 34.92 7.28 -56.89
CA ALA A 210 34.99 8.30 -57.93
C ALA A 210 36.41 8.44 -58.50
N GLU A 211 37.44 8.51 -57.64
CA GLU A 211 38.83 8.53 -58.06
C GLU A 211 39.21 7.28 -58.85
N LYS A 212 38.83 6.09 -58.37
CA LYS A 212 39.08 4.83 -59.08
C LYS A 212 38.36 4.75 -60.43
N ALA A 213 37.15 5.29 -60.52
CA ALA A 213 36.42 5.38 -61.79
C ALA A 213 37.14 6.34 -62.77
N GLN A 214 37.64 7.48 -62.29
CA GLN A 214 38.43 8.40 -63.12
C GLN A 214 39.73 7.77 -63.61
N GLU A 215 40.46 7.06 -62.74
CA GLU A 215 41.67 6.30 -63.13
C GLU A 215 41.36 5.25 -64.20
N ALA A 216 40.28 4.48 -64.02
CA ALA A 216 39.84 3.47 -64.99
C ALA A 216 39.48 4.09 -66.35
N ASN A 217 38.75 5.23 -66.35
CA ASN A 217 38.41 5.96 -67.56
C ASN A 217 39.65 6.48 -68.29
N ARG A 218 40.65 6.98 -67.54
CA ARG A 218 41.92 7.43 -68.11
C ARG A 218 42.67 6.28 -68.78
N LEU A 219 42.74 5.12 -68.11
CA LEU A 219 43.39 3.93 -68.65
C LEU A 219 42.67 3.40 -69.90
N ASN A 220 41.33 3.39 -69.90
CA ASN A 220 40.53 3.00 -71.07
C ASN A 220 40.77 3.93 -72.27
N ALA A 221 40.83 5.24 -72.05
CA ALA A 221 41.12 6.21 -73.10
C ALA A 221 42.53 6.04 -73.69
N GLU A 222 43.53 5.72 -72.85
CA GLU A 222 44.89 5.46 -73.30
C GLU A 222 44.99 4.13 -74.07
N ASN A 223 44.32 3.08 -73.60
CA ASN A 223 44.20 1.80 -74.32
C ASN A 223 43.51 1.98 -75.67
N GLU A 224 42.45 2.78 -75.76
CA GLU A 224 41.77 3.08 -77.02
C GLU A 224 42.68 3.84 -77.99
N LYS A 225 43.43 4.84 -77.49
CA LYS A 225 44.41 5.59 -78.28
C LYS A 225 45.51 4.68 -78.82
N ASP A 226 46.02 3.77 -78.01
CA ASP A 226 47.04 2.81 -78.43
C ASP A 226 46.49 1.76 -79.40
N SER A 227 45.24 1.32 -79.22
CA SER A 227 44.54 0.45 -80.18
C SER A 227 44.40 1.12 -81.55
N ARG A 228 43.94 2.39 -81.58
CA ARG A 228 43.84 3.19 -82.81
C ARG A 228 45.21 3.38 -83.49
N ARG A 229 46.27 3.62 -82.71
CA ARG A 229 47.65 3.72 -83.24
C ARG A 229 48.11 2.42 -83.88
N ARG A 230 47.85 1.27 -83.25
CA ARG A 230 48.18 -0.05 -83.83
C ARG A 230 47.39 -0.32 -85.10
N GLN A 231 46.09 -0.03 -85.12
CA GLN A 231 45.26 -0.16 -86.32
C GLN A 231 45.75 0.73 -87.46
N ALA A 232 46.10 1.99 -87.18
CA ALA A 232 46.63 2.90 -88.19
C ALA A 232 48.00 2.44 -88.76
N ARG A 233 48.87 1.87 -87.91
CA ARG A 233 50.15 1.27 -88.37
C ARG A 233 49.89 0.09 -89.29
N LEU A 234 49.02 -0.84 -88.87
CA LEU A 234 48.61 -1.98 -89.68
C LEU A 234 47.99 -1.54 -91.02
N GLN A 235 47.11 -0.54 -91.02
CA GLN A 235 46.55 0.01 -92.27
C GLN A 235 47.60 0.62 -93.18
N LYS A 236 48.57 1.34 -92.60
CA LYS A 236 49.68 1.91 -93.38
C LYS A 236 50.57 0.82 -93.98
N GLU A 237 50.94 -0.20 -93.19
CA GLU A 237 51.71 -1.36 -93.64
C GLU A 237 50.99 -2.13 -94.75
N LEU A 238 49.67 -2.36 -94.62
CA LEU A 238 48.85 -2.97 -95.66
C LEU A 238 48.81 -2.14 -96.95
N ALA A 239 48.68 -0.80 -96.84
CA ALA A 239 48.67 0.08 -98.00
C ALA A 239 50.05 0.20 -98.68
N GLU A 240 51.13 0.08 -97.90
CA GLU A 240 52.50 0.03 -98.40
C GLU A 240 52.78 -1.30 -99.11
N ALA A 241 52.37 -2.43 -98.52
CA ALA A 241 52.41 -3.73 -99.16
C ALA A 241 51.58 -3.78 -100.46
N ALA A 242 50.42 -3.11 -100.51
CA ALA A 242 49.60 -3.00 -101.73
C ALA A 242 50.23 -2.11 -102.82
N LYS A 243 51.22 -1.27 -102.48
CA LYS A 243 51.98 -0.44 -103.43
C LYS A 243 53.22 -1.13 -103.97
N GLU A 244 53.68 -2.20 -103.32
CA GLU A 244 54.82 -2.99 -103.77
C GLU A 244 54.39 -3.77 -105.03
N PRO A 245 54.97 -3.52 -106.22
CA PRO A 245 54.59 -4.25 -107.42
C PRO A 245 55.01 -5.71 -107.26
N LEU A 246 54.04 -6.61 -107.17
CA LEU A 246 54.31 -8.03 -107.31
C LEU A 246 54.93 -8.29 -108.69
N PRO A 247 56.05 -9.01 -108.79
CA PRO A 247 56.47 -9.61 -110.03
C PRO A 247 55.34 -10.52 -110.50
N ALA A 248 54.78 -10.24 -111.69
CA ALA A 248 53.85 -11.13 -112.34
C ALA A 248 54.61 -12.38 -112.80
N GLU A 249 54.63 -13.40 -111.95
CA GLU A 249 54.85 -14.78 -112.37
C GLU A 249 53.49 -15.46 -112.48
N GLN A 250 53.37 -16.28 -113.52
CA GLN A 250 52.16 -16.83 -114.09
C GLN A 250 51.40 -17.78 -113.15
N ASP A 251 50.11 -17.88 -113.46
CA ASP A 251 49.10 -18.85 -113.04
C ASP A 251 49.63 -20.18 -112.47
N ASP A 252 49.10 -20.57 -111.31
CA ASP A 252 48.80 -21.97 -111.02
C ASP A 252 47.46 -22.06 -110.27
N ASP A 253 46.57 -22.86 -110.83
CA ASP A 253 45.18 -23.09 -110.44
C ASP A 253 45.05 -23.63 -109.00
N ILE A 254 44.18 -23.04 -108.18
CA ILE A 254 43.71 -23.68 -106.93
C ILE A 254 42.18 -23.56 -106.82
N GLU A 255 41.58 -24.74 -106.66
CA GLU A 255 40.16 -25.05 -106.70
C GLU A 255 39.27 -24.27 -105.72
N VAL A 256 38.11 -23.90 -106.23
CA VAL A 256 36.95 -23.39 -105.50
C VAL A 256 36.22 -24.56 -104.85
N LEU A 257 36.17 -24.59 -103.52
CA LEU A 257 35.16 -25.34 -102.78
C LEU A 257 34.17 -24.36 -102.14
N VAL A 258 32.98 -24.32 -102.74
CA VAL A 258 31.74 -23.76 -102.21
C VAL A 258 31.10 -24.77 -101.26
N ASP A 259 30.63 -24.30 -100.09
CA ASP A 259 29.30 -24.70 -99.64
C ASP A 259 28.65 -23.59 -98.81
N GLU A 260 27.40 -23.31 -99.15
CA GLU A 260 26.51 -22.39 -98.46
C GLU A 260 25.73 -23.16 -97.39
N THR A 261 25.26 -22.49 -96.33
CA THR A 261 23.82 -22.35 -96.04
C THR A 261 23.53 -21.72 -94.68
N SER A 262 22.63 -20.73 -94.74
CA SER A 262 21.46 -20.46 -93.87
C SER A 262 21.69 -20.10 -92.38
N ASP A 263 21.48 -18.86 -91.92
CA ASP A 263 20.27 -18.01 -91.75
C ASP A 263 19.53 -18.20 -90.40
N HIS A 264 19.40 -17.07 -89.68
CA HIS A 264 18.32 -16.63 -88.77
C HIS A 264 18.68 -16.14 -87.35
N ALA A 265 17.87 -15.17 -86.92
CA ALA A 265 18.09 -14.09 -85.98
C ALA A 265 17.38 -14.26 -84.62
N GLU A 266 17.64 -13.27 -83.72
CA GLU A 266 16.93 -12.94 -82.46
C GLU A 266 17.13 -13.97 -81.30
N GLU A 267 17.43 -13.64 -80.04
CA GLU A 267 16.99 -12.57 -79.14
C GLU A 267 17.96 -12.41 -77.92
N ALA A 268 17.84 -11.28 -77.22
CA ALA A 268 18.09 -11.03 -75.78
C ALA A 268 19.51 -11.10 -75.13
N SER A 269 19.81 -10.00 -74.43
CA SER A 269 20.93 -9.69 -73.52
C SER A 269 20.56 -10.04 -72.04
N PRO A 270 21.36 -9.79 -70.98
CA PRO A 270 22.78 -10.14 -70.68
C PRO A 270 22.99 -10.67 -69.24
N VAL A 271 24.03 -11.47 -68.93
CA VAL A 271 24.71 -11.43 -67.60
C VAL A 271 26.19 -11.88 -67.66
N ARG A 272 27.09 -10.88 -67.61
CA ARG A 272 28.21 -10.70 -66.67
C ARG A 272 28.95 -11.93 -66.08
N ALA A 273 30.17 -12.17 -66.58
CA ALA A 273 31.37 -12.66 -65.87
C ALA A 273 32.54 -12.48 -66.87
N VAL A 274 33.73 -11.93 -66.61
CA VAL A 274 34.69 -12.05 -65.51
C VAL A 274 35.73 -10.93 -65.67
N VAL A 275 36.09 -10.24 -64.59
CA VAL A 275 37.36 -9.49 -64.34
C VAL A 275 37.48 -9.47 -62.80
N SER A 276 38.55 -9.75 -62.07
CA SER A 276 39.94 -10.19 -62.29
C SER A 276 40.53 -10.61 -60.93
N ARG A 277 41.69 -11.27 -60.98
CA ARG A 277 42.66 -11.42 -59.88
C ARG A 277 42.90 -10.11 -59.09
N ALA A 278 42.91 -10.17 -57.75
CA ALA A 278 44.11 -10.16 -56.90
C ALA A 278 43.89 -9.62 -55.47
N ALA A 279 44.53 -10.29 -54.50
CA ALA A 279 45.10 -9.78 -53.24
C ALA A 279 44.20 -9.32 -52.07
N ALA A 280 44.09 -10.19 -51.06
CA ALA A 280 44.19 -9.87 -49.63
C ALA A 280 44.59 -11.15 -48.87
N ARG A 281 45.89 -11.40 -48.66
CA ARG A 281 46.61 -11.27 -47.37
C ARG A 281 45.84 -11.67 -46.10
N ARG A 282 46.31 -12.79 -45.53
CA ARG A 282 46.50 -13.12 -44.10
C ARG A 282 45.28 -13.04 -43.18
N SER A 283 44.77 -14.22 -42.79
CA SER A 283 44.28 -14.46 -41.44
C SER A 283 45.26 -15.36 -40.70
N VAL A 284 45.73 -14.87 -39.56
CA VAL A 284 46.75 -15.45 -38.69
C VAL A 284 46.08 -16.22 -37.56
N SER A 285 46.74 -17.33 -37.21
CA SER A 285 46.59 -18.06 -35.98
C SER A 285 46.96 -17.21 -34.74
N SER A 286 46.21 -17.45 -33.66
CA SER A 286 46.68 -17.69 -32.28
C SER A 286 47.23 -16.54 -31.40
N PHE A 287 46.43 -16.22 -30.36
CA PHE A 287 46.75 -15.75 -28.97
C PHE A 287 47.42 -14.36 -28.77
N PRO A 288 47.32 -13.71 -27.58
CA PRO A 288 46.73 -14.13 -26.30
C PRO A 288 45.70 -13.16 -25.69
N VAL A 289 45.02 -13.69 -24.68
CA VAL A 289 44.27 -13.01 -23.60
C VAL A 289 45.16 -11.97 -22.93
N SER A 290 44.65 -10.75 -22.78
CA SER A 290 45.16 -9.79 -21.80
C SER A 290 44.50 -10.09 -20.46
N GLN A 291 45.31 -10.56 -19.52
CA GLN A 291 44.99 -10.67 -18.10
C GLN A 291 45.18 -9.31 -17.41
N ASP A 292 44.38 -9.13 -16.35
CA ASP A 292 44.58 -8.30 -15.16
C ASP A 292 44.42 -6.77 -15.28
N ASN A 293 43.20 -6.28 -15.01
CA ASN A 293 42.86 -5.75 -13.68
C ASN A 293 41.44 -5.19 -13.70
N VAL A 294 40.50 -5.91 -13.08
CA VAL A 294 39.25 -5.32 -12.62
C VAL A 294 39.12 -5.68 -11.15
N ASP A 295 39.21 -4.64 -10.33
CA ASP A 295 39.00 -4.71 -8.89
C ASP A 295 37.70 -5.46 -8.57
N THR A 296 37.87 -6.57 -7.85
CA THR A 296 36.79 -7.37 -7.29
C THR A 296 36.00 -6.53 -6.29
N HIS A 297 34.81 -6.06 -6.68
CA HIS A 297 33.76 -5.69 -5.73
C HIS A 297 32.92 -6.93 -5.40
N PRO A 298 32.81 -7.32 -4.12
CA PRO A 298 31.99 -8.46 -3.72
C PRO A 298 30.54 -8.00 -3.57
N GLY A 299 29.63 -8.53 -4.37
CA GLY A 299 28.21 -8.25 -4.17
C GLY A 299 27.27 -8.85 -5.21
N SER A 300 26.71 -10.03 -4.91
CA SER A 300 25.40 -10.46 -5.40
C SER A 300 25.27 -10.66 -6.94
N SER A 301 25.92 -11.68 -7.48
CA SER A 301 25.38 -12.33 -8.68
C SER A 301 24.24 -13.26 -8.24
N LYS A 302 23.00 -12.82 -8.41
CA LYS A 302 21.84 -13.70 -8.32
C LYS A 302 21.91 -14.67 -9.50
N GLU A 303 22.08 -15.94 -9.20
CA GLU A 303 22.10 -17.01 -10.19
C GLU A 303 20.74 -17.04 -10.92
N VAL A 304 20.71 -16.56 -12.17
CA VAL A 304 19.50 -16.57 -13.00
C VAL A 304 19.33 -17.98 -13.55
N ARG A 305 18.46 -18.76 -12.90
CA ARG A 305 18.10 -20.10 -13.37
C ARG A 305 17.06 -19.99 -14.49
N VAL A 306 17.37 -20.54 -15.66
CA VAL A 306 16.42 -20.63 -16.77
C VAL A 306 15.26 -21.56 -16.36
N PRO A 307 14.00 -21.11 -16.39
CA PRO A 307 12.85 -21.96 -16.09
C PRO A 307 12.77 -23.12 -17.08
N THR A 308 12.60 -24.34 -16.57
CA THR A 308 12.48 -25.57 -17.39
C THR A 308 11.04 -25.98 -17.65
N THR A 309 10.08 -25.29 -17.02
CA THR A 309 8.65 -25.59 -17.11
C THR A 309 7.91 -24.36 -17.62
N ALA A 310 7.11 -24.53 -18.69
CA ALA A 310 6.21 -23.48 -19.16
C ALA A 310 5.13 -23.23 -18.10
N MET A 311 4.96 -21.97 -17.69
CA MET A 311 3.91 -21.60 -16.70
C MET A 311 2.53 -21.42 -17.34
N CYS A 312 2.47 -21.11 -18.63
CA CYS A 312 1.23 -20.93 -19.38
C CYS A 312 1.44 -21.33 -20.85
N VAL A 313 0.43 -21.97 -21.45
CA VAL A 313 0.40 -22.38 -22.85
C VAL A 313 -0.96 -22.02 -23.40
N PHE A 314 -1.00 -21.34 -24.55
CA PHE A 314 -2.24 -20.94 -25.21
C PHE A 314 -2.04 -20.84 -26.73
N ASP A 315 -3.11 -21.03 -27.48
CA ASP A 315 -3.11 -20.94 -28.93
C ASP A 315 -3.25 -19.48 -29.37
N ALA A 316 -2.12 -18.88 -29.75
CA ALA A 316 -2.10 -17.48 -30.15
C ALA A 316 -2.71 -17.24 -31.54
N HIS A 317 -2.51 -18.14 -32.50
CA HIS A 317 -2.90 -17.95 -33.91
C HIS A 317 -3.44 -19.26 -34.52
N ASP A 318 -4.27 -19.14 -35.56
CA ASP A 318 -4.80 -20.29 -36.33
C ASP A 318 -3.75 -20.83 -37.34
N GLY A 319 -2.48 -20.87 -36.92
CA GLY A 319 -1.33 -21.24 -37.75
C GLY A 319 0.00 -21.00 -37.03
N GLU A 320 1.11 -21.25 -37.71
CA GLU A 320 2.46 -21.09 -37.14
C GLU A 320 2.72 -19.63 -36.70
N VAL A 321 3.29 -19.49 -35.51
CA VAL A 321 3.72 -18.20 -34.97
C VAL A 321 5.14 -17.92 -35.48
N ASN A 322 5.28 -16.86 -36.28
CA ASN A 322 6.53 -16.51 -36.95
C ASN A 322 7.35 -15.47 -36.17
N ALA A 323 6.71 -14.69 -35.31
CA ALA A 323 7.37 -13.65 -34.53
C ALA A 323 6.70 -13.48 -33.15
N VAL A 324 7.53 -13.27 -32.12
CA VAL A 324 7.10 -12.99 -30.74
C VAL A 324 8.03 -11.93 -30.16
N GLN A 325 7.47 -10.86 -29.58
CA GLN A 325 8.25 -9.80 -28.96
C GLN A 325 7.53 -9.20 -27.75
N PHE A 326 8.22 -9.12 -26.61
CA PHE A 326 7.74 -8.38 -25.45
C PHE A 326 8.00 -6.89 -25.60
N SER A 327 7.11 -6.07 -25.02
CA SER A 327 7.41 -4.66 -24.81
C SER A 327 8.52 -4.50 -23.76
N PRO A 328 9.32 -3.42 -23.81
CA PRO A 328 10.40 -3.20 -22.84
C PRO A 328 9.94 -3.21 -21.36
N GLY A 329 8.66 -2.92 -21.10
CA GLY A 329 8.05 -2.97 -19.77
C GLY A 329 7.44 -4.32 -19.37
N SER A 330 7.58 -5.36 -20.20
CA SER A 330 7.02 -6.72 -19.97
C SER A 330 5.50 -6.80 -19.75
N ARG A 331 4.77 -5.72 -20.01
CA ARG A 331 3.31 -5.65 -19.86
C ARG A 331 2.54 -6.11 -21.10
N LEU A 332 3.15 -5.94 -22.28
CA LEU A 332 2.54 -6.29 -23.56
C LEU A 332 3.41 -7.30 -24.29
N LEU A 333 2.75 -8.24 -24.95
CA LEU A 333 3.36 -9.24 -25.82
C LEU A 333 2.74 -9.11 -27.21
N ALA A 334 3.56 -8.98 -28.24
CA ALA A 334 3.13 -8.99 -29.63
C ALA A 334 3.46 -10.35 -30.26
N THR A 335 2.48 -10.96 -30.93
CA THR A 335 2.67 -12.19 -31.71
C THR A 335 2.22 -12.00 -33.15
N GLY A 336 2.99 -12.51 -34.11
CA GLY A 336 2.66 -12.50 -35.53
C GLY A 336 2.53 -13.91 -36.08
N GLY A 337 1.39 -14.23 -36.68
CA GLY A 337 1.07 -15.58 -37.16
C GLY A 337 0.91 -15.70 -38.68
N MET A 338 0.91 -16.94 -39.16
CA MET A 338 0.62 -17.28 -40.56
C MET A 338 -0.84 -16.99 -40.97
N ASP A 339 -1.72 -16.77 -39.98
CA ASP A 339 -3.08 -16.24 -40.15
C ASP A 339 -3.10 -14.78 -40.66
N ARG A 340 -1.92 -14.19 -40.92
CA ARG A 340 -1.71 -12.81 -41.40
C ARG A 340 -2.21 -11.76 -40.42
N ARG A 341 -2.26 -12.09 -39.13
CA ARG A 341 -2.65 -11.17 -38.07
C ARG A 341 -1.48 -10.94 -37.12
N VAL A 342 -1.45 -9.74 -36.58
CA VAL A 342 -0.65 -9.42 -35.39
C VAL A 342 -1.63 -9.29 -34.24
N LYS A 343 -1.35 -9.99 -33.15
CA LYS A 343 -2.14 -9.97 -31.92
C LYS A 343 -1.31 -9.37 -30.80
N LEU A 344 -1.96 -8.52 -30.01
CA LEU A 344 -1.37 -7.91 -28.82
C LEU A 344 -2.02 -8.54 -27.59
N TRP A 345 -1.17 -8.88 -26.62
CA TRP A 345 -1.60 -9.54 -25.40
C TRP A 345 -1.11 -8.74 -24.21
N GLU A 346 -2.00 -8.53 -23.24
CA GLU A 346 -1.62 -7.98 -21.94
C GLU A 346 -1.21 -9.11 -21.00
N VAL A 347 -0.06 -8.95 -20.35
CA VAL A 347 0.56 -9.97 -19.50
C VAL A 347 0.59 -9.46 -18.06
N PHE A 348 -0.22 -10.08 -17.19
CA PHE A 348 -0.28 -9.74 -15.76
C PHE A 348 -0.23 -11.00 -14.90
N GLY A 349 0.74 -11.08 -14.01
CA GLY A 349 0.72 -12.04 -12.89
C GLY A 349 0.64 -13.53 -13.27
N GLY A 350 0.96 -13.90 -14.52
CA GLY A 350 0.85 -15.27 -15.04
C GLY A 350 -0.37 -15.52 -15.94
N GLU A 351 -1.25 -14.54 -16.11
CA GLU A 351 -2.41 -14.59 -16.99
C GLU A 351 -2.16 -13.71 -18.23
N ILE A 352 -2.61 -14.18 -19.40
CA ILE A 352 -2.39 -13.53 -20.70
C ILE A 352 -3.76 -13.35 -21.37
N SER A 353 -4.13 -12.11 -21.68
CA SER A 353 -5.39 -11.76 -22.33
C SER A 353 -5.16 -11.02 -23.64
N LEU A 354 -5.95 -11.35 -24.66
CA LEU A 354 -5.94 -10.66 -25.95
C LEU A 354 -6.57 -9.27 -25.80
N GLU A 355 -5.90 -8.24 -26.30
CA GLU A 355 -6.41 -6.86 -26.37
C GLU A 355 -7.24 -6.58 -27.64
#